data_AF-A0A2N1NN71-F1
#
_entry.id   AF-A0A2N1NN71-F1
#
_cell.length_a   1.000
_cell.length_b   1.000
_cell.length_c   1.000
_cell.angle_alpha   90.00
_cell.angle_beta   90.00
_cell.angle_gamma   90.00
#
_symmetry.space_group_name_H-M   'P 1'
#
loop_
_entity.id
_entity.type
_entity.pdbx_description
1 polymer ?
#
loop_
_entity_poly.entity_id
_entity_poly.type
_entity_poly.pdbx_seq_one_letter_code
_entity_poly.pdbx_strand_id
1 'polypeptide(L)'
;MIQDDISENQENQNIIWNSTYEFPLESGWALKSKQKYGKKGGGKRISKRVWKLLEEYFLEGDVDKSKRFTATTMLENLRNKVEERELDEEEIPKLQTIQGWISRYSAQHRQKMAEMSLVR
;
A
#
# COMPACT_ATOMS: atom_id res chain seq x y z
N MET A 1 38.11 46.88 61.40
CA MET A 1 36.63 46.88 61.31
C MET A 1 36.28 46.00 60.13
N ILE A 2 35.79 44.79 60.41
CA ILE A 2 34.91 43.89 59.65
C ILE A 2 35.17 43.81 58.12
N GLN A 3 35.88 42.81 57.57
CA GLN A 3 35.51 41.40 57.27
C GLN A 3 34.42 41.19 56.19
N ASP A 4 34.78 40.33 55.23
CA ASP A 4 33.94 39.38 54.46
C ASP A 4 32.96 40.00 53.43
N ASP A 5 32.63 39.41 52.26
CA ASP A 5 32.92 38.09 51.71
C ASP A 5 32.63 38.08 50.20
N ILE A 6 33.24 37.12 49.51
CA ILE A 6 32.91 36.67 48.16
C ILE A 6 31.67 35.78 48.24
N SER A 7 30.61 36.03 47.45
CA SER A 7 29.60 35.03 47.02
C SER A 7 28.37 35.77 46.49
N GLU A 8 27.59 35.35 45.51
CA GLU A 8 27.54 34.25 44.54
C GLU A 8 26.31 34.60 43.67
N ASN A 9 26.07 33.81 42.63
CA ASN A 9 24.73 33.58 42.08
C ASN A 9 24.15 34.66 41.16
N GLN A 10 24.80 34.86 40.02
CA GLN A 10 24.03 35.08 38.77
C GLN A 10 24.46 34.22 37.57
N GLU A 11 25.25 33.15 37.78
CA GLU A 11 25.64 32.23 36.69
C GLU A 11 24.94 30.86 36.72
N ASN A 12 24.24 30.51 37.80
CA ASN A 12 23.70 29.15 38.00
C ASN A 12 22.28 28.91 37.46
N GLN A 13 21.74 29.78 36.60
CA GLN A 13 20.45 29.54 35.91
C GLN A 13 20.60 29.25 34.41
N ASN A 14 21.82 29.36 33.85
CA ASN A 14 22.09 28.98 32.46
C ASN A 14 22.63 27.55 32.29
N ILE A 15 22.72 26.78 33.38
CA ILE A 15 23.00 25.35 33.34
C ILE A 15 21.67 24.58 33.35
N ILE A 16 20.71 25.02 32.57
CA ILE A 16 19.40 24.38 32.43
C ILE A 16 19.15 24.23 30.92
N TRP A 17 19.50 23.05 30.42
CA TRP A 17 19.16 22.45 29.11
C TRP A 17 20.08 22.60 27.88
N ASN A 18 21.36 22.96 28.01
CA ASN A 18 22.32 22.67 26.92
C ASN A 18 22.87 21.22 26.96
N SER A 19 22.07 20.31 27.52
CA SER A 19 22.25 18.88 27.28
C SER A 19 21.73 18.57 25.88
N THR A 20 22.45 19.10 24.91
CA THR A 20 22.31 18.83 23.49
C THR A 20 22.81 17.42 23.30
N TYR A 21 22.00 16.44 23.71
CA TYR A 21 22.11 15.10 23.18
C TYR A 21 21.85 15.22 21.68
N GLU A 22 22.92 15.45 20.93
CA GLU A 22 22.90 15.45 19.48
C GLU A 22 22.42 14.07 19.05
N PHE A 23 21.19 14.03 18.56
CA PHE A 23 20.60 12.79 18.11
C PHE A 23 21.44 12.28 16.94
N PRO A 24 21.83 11.00 16.90
CA PRO A 24 22.79 10.48 15.92
C PRO A 24 22.30 10.54 14.47
N LEU A 25 21.04 10.94 14.23
CA LEU A 25 20.45 11.06 12.91
C LEU A 25 20.08 12.51 12.61
N GLU A 26 20.34 12.93 11.36
CA GLU A 26 20.01 14.26 10.86
C GLU A 26 18.52 14.59 11.06
N SER A 27 18.23 15.88 11.25
CA SER A 27 16.86 16.37 11.32
C SER A 27 16.05 15.93 10.10
N GLY A 28 14.93 15.27 10.36
CA GLY A 28 14.05 14.72 9.34
C GLY A 28 14.35 13.29 8.90
N TRP A 29 15.17 12.53 9.63
CA TRP A 29 15.37 11.09 9.41
C TRP A 29 14.08 10.26 9.43
N ALA A 30 13.09 10.68 10.24
CA ALA A 30 11.78 10.05 10.34
C ALA A 30 10.71 10.67 9.42
N LEU A 31 11.07 11.60 8.53
CA LEU A 31 10.11 12.20 7.61
C LEU A 31 9.64 11.16 6.58
N LYS A 32 8.32 10.98 6.49
CA LYS A 32 7.68 10.09 5.51
C LYS A 32 8.06 10.43 4.06
N SER A 33 8.31 11.70 3.76
CA SER A 33 8.78 12.16 2.44
C SER A 33 10.17 11.65 2.08
N LYS A 34 11.04 11.41 3.08
CA LYS A 34 12.39 10.87 2.92
C LYS A 34 12.44 9.34 3.09
N GLN A 35 11.29 8.69 3.29
CA GLN A 35 11.20 7.24 3.46
C GLN A 35 11.58 6.53 2.15
N LYS A 36 12.69 5.79 2.18
CA LYS A 36 13.03 4.86 1.12
C LYS A 36 12.27 3.56 1.35
N TYR A 37 11.23 3.31 0.56
CA TYR A 37 10.60 1.99 0.54
C TYR A 37 11.62 0.98 -0.01
N GLY A 38 11.96 -0.04 0.80
CA GLY A 38 12.77 -1.15 0.31
C GLY A 38 12.13 -1.79 -0.92
N LYS A 39 12.92 -2.54 -1.71
CA LYS A 39 12.38 -3.32 -2.83
C LYS A 39 11.25 -4.20 -2.29
N LYS A 40 10.00 -3.85 -2.63
CA LYS A 40 8.82 -4.60 -2.21
C LYS A 40 9.03 -6.06 -2.60
N GLY A 41 9.06 -6.94 -1.60
CA GLY A 41 9.46 -8.35 -1.77
C GLY A 41 8.88 -8.95 -3.04
N GLY A 42 9.72 -9.64 -3.81
CA GLY A 42 9.39 -10.27 -5.09
C GLY A 42 8.50 -11.50 -4.92
N GLY A 43 7.42 -11.40 -4.14
CA GLY A 43 6.41 -12.44 -4.05
C GLY A 43 5.80 -12.71 -5.43
N LYS A 44 5.35 -13.96 -5.62
CA LYS A 44 4.69 -14.40 -6.85
C LYS A 44 3.58 -13.41 -7.22
N ARG A 45 3.68 -12.81 -8.41
CA ARG A 45 2.69 -11.87 -8.93
C ARG A 45 1.69 -12.63 -9.78
N ILE A 46 0.45 -12.12 -9.85
CA ILE A 46 -0.55 -12.59 -10.81
C ILE A 46 0.03 -12.37 -12.21
N SER A 47 -0.05 -13.40 -13.07
CA SER A 47 0.41 -13.29 -14.46
C SER A 47 -0.45 -12.28 -15.22
N LYS A 48 0.10 -11.68 -16.29
CA LYS A 48 -0.68 -10.76 -17.14
C LYS A 48 -1.87 -11.47 -17.81
N ARG A 49 -1.77 -12.78 -18.03
CA ARG A 49 -2.83 -13.59 -18.66
C ARG A 49 -4.01 -13.76 -17.70
N VAL A 50 -3.74 -14.22 -16.48
CA VAL A 50 -4.76 -14.30 -15.42
C VAL A 50 -5.36 -12.92 -15.11
N TRP A 51 -4.56 -11.86 -15.12
CA TRP A 51 -5.07 -10.50 -14.94
C TRP A 51 -6.14 -10.13 -15.97
N LYS A 52 -5.90 -10.38 -17.26
CA LYS A 52 -6.86 -10.09 -18.33
C LYS A 52 -8.16 -10.89 -18.19
N LEU A 53 -8.05 -12.17 -17.81
CA LEU A 53 -9.23 -13.00 -17.57
C LEU A 53 -10.09 -12.48 -16.42
N LEU A 54 -9.46 -12.08 -15.31
CA LEU A 54 -10.18 -11.45 -14.20
C LEU A 54 -10.86 -10.14 -14.61
N GLU A 55 -10.23 -9.36 -15.48
CA GLU A 55 -10.78 -8.14 -16.07
C GLU A 55 -12.00 -8.42 -16.95
N GLU A 56 -11.92 -9.42 -17.84
CA GLU A 56 -13.05 -9.86 -18.69
C GLU A 56 -14.25 -10.32 -17.84
N TYR A 57 -14.03 -11.18 -16.85
CA TYR A 57 -15.09 -11.62 -15.94
C TYR A 57 -15.72 -10.46 -15.16
N PHE A 58 -14.91 -9.49 -14.73
CA PHE A 58 -15.43 -8.33 -14.02
C PHE A 58 -16.34 -7.48 -14.93
N LEU A 59 -15.90 -7.22 -16.16
CA LEU A 59 -16.63 -6.38 -17.12
C LEU A 59 -17.94 -7.02 -17.56
N GLU A 60 -17.99 -8.34 -17.73
CA GLU A 60 -19.23 -9.04 -18.05
C GLU A 60 -20.30 -8.85 -16.95
N GLY A 61 -19.87 -8.86 -15.69
CA GLY A 61 -20.72 -8.56 -14.54
C GLY A 61 -21.12 -7.07 -14.40
N ASP A 62 -20.35 -6.17 -15.00
CA ASP A 62 -20.65 -4.73 -15.02
C ASP A 62 -21.70 -4.40 -16.09
N VAL A 63 -21.66 -5.10 -17.24
CA VAL A 63 -22.68 -5.03 -18.30
C VAL A 63 -24.00 -5.66 -17.83
N ASP A 64 -23.94 -6.85 -17.24
CA ASP A 64 -25.11 -7.57 -16.74
C ASP A 64 -24.89 -8.01 -15.28
N LYS A 65 -25.59 -7.35 -14.36
CA LYS A 65 -25.49 -7.63 -12.93
C LYS A 65 -25.92 -9.05 -12.56
N SER A 66 -26.76 -9.70 -13.36
CA SER A 66 -27.17 -11.10 -13.14
C SER A 66 -26.04 -12.08 -13.41
N LYS A 67 -25.07 -11.69 -14.25
CA LYS A 67 -23.87 -12.47 -14.60
C LYS A 67 -22.65 -12.06 -13.78
N ARG A 68 -22.85 -11.32 -12.69
CA ARG A 68 -21.73 -10.81 -11.89
C ARG A 68 -20.94 -11.96 -11.25
N PHE A 69 -19.66 -12.04 -11.62
CA PHE A 69 -18.76 -13.02 -11.05
C PHE A 69 -18.37 -12.64 -9.61
N THR A 70 -18.54 -13.60 -8.71
CA THR A 70 -17.97 -13.62 -7.36
C THR A 70 -16.51 -14.10 -7.41
N ALA A 71 -15.75 -13.91 -6.33
CA ALA A 71 -14.38 -14.41 -6.28
C ALA A 71 -14.30 -15.94 -6.43
N THR A 72 -15.32 -16.67 -5.94
CA THR A 72 -15.39 -18.13 -6.05
C THR A 72 -15.64 -18.57 -7.49
N THR A 73 -16.61 -17.94 -8.16
CA THR A 73 -16.91 -18.25 -9.57
C THR A 73 -15.76 -17.84 -10.49
N MET A 74 -15.07 -16.72 -10.25
CA MET A 74 -13.83 -16.40 -10.99
C MET A 74 -12.77 -17.49 -10.82
N LEU A 75 -12.59 -18.00 -9.59
CA LEU A 75 -11.63 -19.07 -9.33
C LEU A 75 -12.01 -20.38 -10.05
N GLU A 76 -13.29 -20.75 -10.05
CA GLU A 76 -13.80 -21.91 -10.79
C GLU A 76 -13.56 -21.78 -12.29
N ASN A 77 -13.84 -20.61 -12.88
CA ASN A 77 -13.58 -20.40 -14.30
C ASN A 77 -12.08 -20.43 -14.65
N LEU A 78 -11.21 -19.94 -13.77
CA LEU A 78 -9.76 -20.09 -13.94
C LEU A 78 -9.32 -21.56 -13.88
N ARG A 79 -9.96 -22.39 -13.05
CA ARG A 79 -9.71 -23.83 -12.99
C ARG A 79 -10.16 -24.54 -14.26
N ASN A 80 -11.33 -24.21 -14.79
CA ASN A 80 -11.81 -24.74 -16.07
C ASN A 80 -10.79 -24.44 -17.19
N LYS A 81 -10.18 -23.26 -17.18
CA LYS A 81 -9.12 -22.90 -18.14
C LYS A 81 -7.82 -23.71 -17.98
N VAL A 82 -7.53 -24.22 -16.78
CA VAL A 82 -6.44 -25.19 -16.59
C VAL A 82 -6.80 -26.54 -17.19
N GLU A 83 -8.05 -26.99 -17.03
CA GLU A 83 -8.54 -28.22 -17.66
C GLU A 83 -8.49 -28.15 -19.19
N GLU A 84 -8.80 -26.98 -19.76
CA GLU A 84 -8.68 -26.68 -21.19
C GLU A 84 -7.22 -26.52 -21.66
N ARG A 85 -6.24 -26.62 -20.75
CA ARG A 85 -4.79 -26.38 -20.99
C ARG A 85 -4.48 -24.97 -21.51
N GLU A 86 -5.37 -24.01 -21.26
CA GLU A 86 -5.14 -22.60 -21.55
C GLU A 86 -4.37 -21.90 -20.42
N LEU A 87 -4.35 -22.48 -19.21
CA LEU A 87 -3.63 -21.99 -18.03
C LEU A 87 -2.84 -23.12 -17.36
N ASP A 88 -1.73 -22.74 -16.71
CA ASP A 88 -1.02 -23.65 -15.81
C ASP A 88 -1.61 -23.52 -14.40
N GLU A 89 -1.69 -24.64 -13.67
CA GLU A 89 -2.18 -24.67 -12.27
C GLU A 89 -1.39 -23.70 -11.38
N GLU A 90 -0.10 -23.54 -11.67
CA GLU A 90 0.77 -22.62 -10.95
C GLU A 90 0.36 -21.15 -11.10
N GLU A 91 -0.31 -20.79 -12.19
CA GLU A 91 -0.80 -19.43 -12.42
C GLU A 91 -2.06 -19.11 -11.62
N ILE A 92 -2.76 -20.11 -11.10
CA ILE A 92 -4.01 -19.89 -10.36
C ILE A 92 -3.72 -19.10 -9.07
N PRO A 93 -4.29 -17.89 -8.92
CA PRO A 93 -4.16 -17.11 -7.72
C PRO A 93 -5.05 -17.69 -6.62
N LYS A 94 -4.67 -17.46 -5.36
CA LYS A 94 -5.52 -17.84 -4.21
C LYS A 94 -6.82 -17.04 -4.23
N LEU A 95 -7.88 -17.61 -3.67
CA LEU A 95 -9.18 -16.95 -3.53
C LEU A 95 -9.08 -15.56 -2.88
N GLN A 96 -8.30 -15.43 -1.79
CA GLN A 96 -8.06 -14.15 -1.11
C GLN A 96 -7.39 -13.11 -2.02
N THR A 97 -6.50 -13.57 -2.91
CA THR A 97 -5.85 -12.70 -3.89
C THR A 97 -6.87 -12.17 -4.91
N ILE A 98 -7.80 -13.01 -5.36
CA ILE A 98 -8.90 -12.61 -6.25
C ILE A 98 -9.83 -11.61 -5.53
N GLN A 99 -10.20 -11.86 -4.28
CA GLN A 99 -11.04 -10.93 -3.49
C GLN A 99 -10.37 -9.55 -3.33
N GLY A 100 -9.08 -9.54 -3.00
CA GLY A 100 -8.29 -8.30 -2.89
C GLY A 100 -8.15 -7.59 -4.24
N TRP A 101 -8.01 -8.36 -5.32
CA TRP A 101 -7.98 -7.85 -6.69
C TRP A 101 -9.30 -7.18 -7.08
N ILE A 102 -10.45 -7.85 -6.85
CA ILE A 102 -11.79 -7.30 -7.14
C ILE A 102 -12.01 -5.98 -6.40
N SER A 103 -11.69 -5.94 -5.10
CA SER A 103 -11.84 -4.73 -4.28
C SER A 103 -11.04 -3.56 -4.85
N ARG A 104 -9.79 -3.81 -5.23
CA ARG A 104 -8.91 -2.79 -5.81
C ARG A 104 -9.39 -2.37 -7.20
N TYR A 105 -9.64 -3.33 -8.08
CA TYR A 105 -10.03 -3.09 -9.46
C TYR A 105 -11.35 -2.31 -9.52
N SER A 106 -12.33 -2.69 -8.69
CA SER A 106 -13.61 -1.98 -8.58
C SER A 106 -13.46 -0.52 -8.15
N ALA A 107 -12.58 -0.23 -7.19
CA ALA A 107 -12.31 1.14 -6.77
C ALA A 107 -11.66 1.96 -7.90
N GLN A 108 -10.64 1.40 -8.57
CA GLN A 108 -9.97 2.05 -9.70
C GLN A 108 -10.93 2.25 -10.88
N HIS A 109 -11.80 1.29 -11.15
CA HIS A 109 -12.80 1.36 -12.22
C HIS A 109 -13.78 2.52 -11.97
N ARG A 110 -14.32 2.64 -10.76
CA ARG A 110 -15.20 3.78 -10.39
C ARG A 110 -14.49 5.13 -10.50
N GLN A 111 -13.23 5.20 -10.07
CA GLN A 111 -12.42 6.43 -10.22
C GLN A 111 -12.26 6.82 -11.69
N LYS A 112 -11.87 5.88 -12.55
CA LYS A 112 -11.75 6.12 -14.00
C LYS A 112 -13.08 6.57 -14.62
N MET A 113 -14.19 5.95 -14.24
CA MET A 113 -15.52 6.35 -14.74
C MET A 113 -15.90 7.76 -14.30
N ALA A 114 -15.60 8.13 -13.05
CA ALA A 114 -15.79 9.49 -12.56
C ALA A 114 -14.90 10.49 -13.30
N GLU A 115 -13.62 10.19 -13.49
CA GLU A 115 -12.69 11.04 -14.26
C GLU A 115 -13.17 11.25 -15.70
N MET A 116 -13.59 10.19 -16.39
CA MET A 116 -14.14 10.29 -17.74
C MET A 116 -15.42 11.13 -17.79
N SER A 117 -16.22 11.14 -16.73
CA SER A 117 -17.43 11.98 -16.66
C SER A 117 -17.12 13.48 -16.51
N LEU A 118 -15.94 13.85 -16.01
CA LEU A 118 -15.50 15.24 -15.84
C LEU A 118 -14.89 15.85 -17.11
N VAL A 119 -14.43 15.00 -18.03
CA VAL A 119 -13.84 15.41 -19.32
C VAL A 119 -14.92 15.59 -20.40
N ARG A 120 -16.19 15.43 -20.03
CA ARG A 120 -17.36 15.48 -20.92
C ARG A 120 -18.10 16.81 -20.79
#